data_AF-A0A7J8FHQ7-F1
#
_entry.id   AF-A0A7J8FHQ7-F1
#
_cell.length_a   1.000
_cell.length_b   1.000
_cell.length_c   1.000
_cell.angle_alpha   90.00
_cell.angle_beta   90.00
_cell.angle_gamma   90.00
#
_symmetry.space_group_name_H-M   'P 1'
#
loop_
_entity.id
_entity.type
_entity.pdbx_description
1 polymer ?
#
loop_
_entity_poly.entity_id
_entity_poly.type
_entity_poly.pdbx_seq_one_letter_code
_entity_poly.pdbx_strand_id
1 'polypeptide(L)'
;MLHKRWVDDVADPLQKKIIEKVGSQNIKQKRQEELDSFLKYVNKKGNAFIEHYDPNEYDPFYMTKEDLNFLKVTIPPFRDPLKKAQYDKDDEKRTLLQCETGKIYTMKEFKEIEKAKLHSRFPRISNPRHFMTPNEWLKLPTRYIESEFCKRSRLKVKANYNISSFDWKPLERAPHLLESPKKEKAIICNCWSQC
;
A
#
# COMPACT_ATOMS: atom_id res chain seq x y z
N MET A 1 -34.34 -21.86 -12.26
CA MET A 1 -33.41 -23.03 -12.26
C MET A 1 -31.94 -22.67 -12.04
N LEU A 2 -31.52 -21.39 -12.07
CA LEU A 2 -30.13 -20.99 -11.82
C LEU A 2 -29.66 -21.18 -10.37
N HIS A 3 -30.51 -20.83 -9.39
CA HIS A 3 -30.16 -20.97 -7.97
C HIS A 3 -29.86 -22.42 -7.57
N LYS A 4 -30.66 -23.39 -8.04
CA LYS A 4 -30.44 -24.81 -7.73
C LYS A 4 -29.06 -25.29 -8.22
N ARG A 5 -28.72 -24.99 -9.48
CA ARG A 5 -27.40 -25.31 -10.04
C ARG A 5 -26.26 -24.65 -9.27
N TRP A 6 -26.41 -23.39 -8.88
CA TRP A 6 -25.38 -22.71 -8.09
C TRP A 6 -25.21 -23.33 -6.69
N VAL A 7 -26.30 -23.73 -6.04
CA VAL A 7 -26.23 -24.42 -4.75
C VAL A 7 -25.52 -25.77 -4.91
N ASP A 8 -25.95 -26.59 -5.86
CA ASP A 8 -25.44 -27.94 -6.07
C ASP A 8 -23.98 -27.94 -6.56
N ASP A 9 -23.62 -27.04 -7.48
CA ASP A 9 -22.31 -27.03 -8.16
C ASP A 9 -21.26 -26.18 -7.41
N VAL A 10 -21.68 -25.19 -6.61
CA VAL A 10 -20.78 -24.21 -6.00
C VAL A 10 -20.90 -24.17 -4.49
N ALA A 11 -22.09 -23.91 -3.94
CA ALA A 11 -22.25 -23.67 -2.51
C ALA A 11 -21.96 -24.94 -1.69
N ASP A 12 -22.60 -26.06 -2.04
CA ASP A 12 -22.49 -27.31 -1.27
C ASP A 12 -21.07 -27.90 -1.33
N PRO A 13 -20.38 -27.97 -2.49
CA PRO A 13 -19.00 -28.45 -2.54
C PRO A 13 -18.02 -27.55 -1.77
N LEU A 14 -18.23 -26.23 -1.79
CA LEU A 14 -17.42 -25.29 -1.01
C LEU A 14 -17.66 -25.47 0.49
N GLN A 15 -18.92 -25.53 0.91
CA GLN A 15 -19.30 -25.73 2.31
C GLN A 15 -18.76 -27.06 2.83
N LYS A 16 -18.85 -28.13 2.05
CA LYS A 16 -18.29 -29.44 2.39
C LYS A 16 -16.77 -29.38 2.58
N LYS A 17 -16.04 -28.73 1.66
CA LYS A 17 -14.58 -28.52 1.81
C LYS A 17 -14.22 -27.69 3.04
N ILE A 18 -15.01 -26.66 3.35
CA ILE A 18 -14.80 -25.83 4.54
C ILE A 18 -15.05 -26.67 5.80
N ILE A 19 -16.16 -27.41 5.88
CA ILE A 19 -16.47 -28.28 7.01
C ILE A 19 -15.44 -29.40 7.17
N GLU A 20 -14.90 -29.95 6.08
CA GLU A 20 -13.83 -30.95 6.14
C GLU A 20 -12.51 -30.35 6.67
N LYS A 21 -12.16 -29.14 6.23
CA LYS A 21 -10.94 -28.44 6.68
C LYS A 21 -11.03 -27.87 8.10
N VAL A 22 -12.20 -27.35 8.48
CA VAL A 22 -12.44 -26.66 9.76
C VAL A 22 -13.05 -27.59 10.80
N GLY A 23 -13.82 -28.59 10.39
CA GLY A 23 -14.45 -29.58 11.26
C GLY A 23 -13.55 -30.76 11.58
N SER A 24 -12.27 -30.52 11.87
CA SER A 24 -11.35 -31.56 12.30
C SER A 24 -11.86 -32.24 13.58
N GLN A 25 -11.57 -33.54 13.73
CA GLN A 25 -11.96 -34.34 14.91
C GLN A 25 -11.52 -33.66 16.21
N ASN A 26 -10.37 -33.00 16.18
CA ASN A 26 -9.77 -32.29 17.31
C ASN A 26 -10.64 -31.14 17.82
N ILE A 27 -11.33 -30.40 16.92
CA ILE A 27 -12.21 -29.29 17.32
C ILE A 27 -13.52 -29.79 17.94
N LYS A 28 -14.00 -30.97 17.55
CA LYS A 28 -15.16 -31.61 18.18
C LYS A 28 -14.82 -32.12 19.59
N GLN A 29 -13.68 -32.80 19.73
CA GLN A 29 -13.18 -33.28 21.02
C GLN A 29 -12.92 -32.13 21.99
N LYS A 30 -12.23 -31.08 21.55
CA LYS A 30 -11.97 -29.89 22.38
C LYS A 30 -13.26 -29.22 22.87
N ARG A 31 -14.27 -29.09 22.01
CA ARG A 31 -15.59 -28.56 22.41
C ARG A 31 -16.31 -29.44 23.43
N GLN A 32 -16.16 -30.76 23.32
CA GLN A 32 -16.72 -31.69 24.31
C GLN A 32 -15.99 -31.57 25.65
N GLU A 33 -14.67 -31.47 25.65
CA GLU A 33 -13.85 -31.28 26.86
C GLU A 33 -14.18 -29.94 27.57
N GLU A 34 -14.33 -28.85 26.81
CA GLU A 34 -14.74 -27.54 27.33
C GLU A 34 -16.15 -27.61 27.95
N LEU A 35 -17.08 -28.30 27.29
CA LEU A 35 -18.44 -28.49 27.80
C LEU A 35 -18.46 -29.35 29.07
N ASP A 36 -17.71 -30.45 29.11
CA ASP A 36 -17.57 -31.30 30.29
C ASP A 36 -16.94 -30.55 31.46
N SER A 37 -15.93 -29.71 31.18
CA SER A 37 -15.30 -28.83 32.16
C SER A 37 -16.32 -27.83 32.73
N PHE A 38 -17.10 -27.20 31.86
CA PHE A 38 -18.16 -26.26 32.26
C PHE A 38 -19.23 -26.93 33.13
N LEU A 39 -19.72 -28.10 32.73
CA LEU A 39 -20.72 -28.84 33.51
C LEU A 39 -20.20 -29.23 34.90
N LYS A 40 -18.94 -29.68 35.01
CA LYS A 40 -18.30 -29.96 36.30
C LYS A 40 -18.22 -28.70 37.18
N TYR A 41 -17.87 -27.57 36.58
CA TYR A 41 -17.79 -26.29 37.29
C TYR A 41 -19.16 -25.84 37.81
N VAL A 42 -20.21 -25.85 36.96
CA VAL A 42 -21.58 -25.48 37.37
C VAL A 42 -22.09 -26.41 38.47
N ASN A 43 -21.86 -27.71 38.36
CA ASN A 43 -22.26 -28.68 39.39
C ASN A 43 -21.54 -28.46 40.73
N LYS A 44 -20.31 -27.94 40.72
CA LYS A 44 -19.53 -27.66 41.93
C LYS A 44 -19.92 -26.32 42.57
N LYS A 45 -20.22 -25.30 41.78
CA LYS A 45 -20.44 -23.92 42.25
C LYS A 45 -21.93 -23.60 42.51
N GLY A 46 -22.86 -24.31 41.87
CA GLY A 46 -24.28 -23.96 41.85
C GLY A 46 -24.57 -22.87 40.81
N ASN A 47 -25.78 -22.29 40.85
CA ASN A 47 -26.19 -21.27 39.88
C ASN A 47 -25.26 -20.05 39.93
N ALA A 48 -24.49 -19.84 38.87
CA ALA A 48 -23.61 -18.68 38.74
C ALA A 48 -24.42 -17.48 38.23
N PHE A 49 -24.58 -16.45 39.08
CA PHE A 49 -25.15 -15.18 38.67
C PHE A 49 -24.06 -14.33 37.98
N ILE A 50 -24.36 -13.82 36.80
CA ILE A 50 -23.43 -13.01 35.96
C ILE A 50 -23.02 -11.70 36.64
N GLU A 51 -23.75 -11.27 37.67
CA GLU A 51 -23.55 -9.98 38.36
C GLU A 51 -22.21 -9.88 39.10
N HIS A 52 -21.62 -11.01 39.52
CA HIS A 52 -20.40 -11.03 40.33
C HIS A 52 -19.25 -11.61 39.51
N TYR A 53 -18.70 -10.79 38.62
CA TYR A 53 -17.50 -11.13 37.87
C TYR A 53 -16.29 -11.20 38.82
N ASP A 54 -15.72 -12.40 39.01
CA ASP A 54 -14.45 -12.60 39.72
C ASP A 54 -13.32 -12.81 38.69
N PRO A 55 -12.37 -11.85 38.57
CA PRO A 55 -11.23 -11.98 37.66
C PRO A 55 -10.33 -13.19 37.94
N ASN A 56 -10.34 -13.72 39.17
CA ASN A 56 -9.55 -14.91 39.50
C ASN A 56 -10.16 -16.20 38.94
N GLU A 57 -11.45 -16.16 38.60
CA GLU A 57 -12.20 -17.31 38.12
C GLU A 57 -12.30 -17.34 36.60
N TYR A 58 -12.53 -16.18 35.99
CA TYR A 58 -12.57 -16.03 34.55
C TYR A 58 -12.01 -14.67 34.17
N ASP A 59 -10.88 -14.66 33.48
CA ASP A 59 -10.31 -13.46 32.88
C ASP A 59 -10.49 -13.54 31.34
N PRO A 60 -11.37 -12.72 30.73
CA PRO A 60 -11.60 -12.72 29.29
C PRO A 60 -10.39 -12.19 28.50
N PHE A 61 -9.40 -11.59 29.18
CA PHE A 61 -8.14 -11.16 28.59
C PHE A 61 -7.02 -12.18 28.79
N TYR A 62 -7.30 -13.29 29.49
CA TYR A 62 -6.37 -14.40 29.63
C TYR A 62 -6.30 -15.17 28.31
N MET A 63 -5.51 -14.66 27.38
CA MET A 63 -5.05 -15.46 26.26
C MET A 63 -4.08 -16.49 26.84
N THR A 64 -4.44 -17.78 26.80
CA THR A 64 -3.48 -18.87 27.00
C THR A 64 -2.29 -18.59 26.11
N LYS A 65 -1.14 -18.27 26.72
CA LYS A 65 0.12 -17.93 26.04
C LYS A 65 0.67 -19.08 25.19
N GLU A 66 -0.05 -20.19 25.14
CA GLU A 66 0.48 -21.50 24.80
C GLU A 66 0.63 -21.72 23.31
N ASP A 67 0.05 -20.90 22.43
CA ASP A 67 0.40 -20.98 21.01
C ASP A 67 0.17 -19.66 20.27
N LEU A 68 1.17 -18.78 20.22
CA LEU A 68 1.19 -17.67 19.23
C LEU A 68 1.05 -18.16 17.76
N ASN A 69 1.09 -19.47 17.55
CA ASN A 69 0.96 -20.16 16.27
C ASN A 69 -0.45 -20.72 15.98
N PHE A 70 -1.37 -20.85 16.96
CA PHE A 70 -2.64 -21.56 16.74
C PHE A 70 -3.55 -20.88 15.70
N LEU A 71 -3.38 -19.58 15.49
CA LEU A 71 -4.12 -18.79 14.49
C LEU A 71 -3.19 -17.97 13.59
N LYS A 72 -1.92 -18.33 13.46
CA LYS A 72 -1.01 -17.64 12.53
C LYS A 72 -1.27 -18.12 11.11
N VAL A 73 -2.33 -17.59 10.50
CA VAL A 73 -2.61 -17.79 9.07
C VAL A 73 -1.52 -17.09 8.28
N THR A 74 -0.55 -17.85 7.78
CA THR A 74 0.49 -17.32 6.89
C THR A 74 -0.11 -17.20 5.50
N ILE A 75 -0.52 -15.99 5.12
CA ILE A 75 -1.01 -15.72 3.77
C ILE A 75 0.19 -15.78 2.81
N PRO A 76 0.16 -16.63 1.77
CA PRO A 76 1.23 -16.64 0.79
C PRO A 76 1.33 -15.25 0.12
N PRO A 77 2.54 -14.80 -0.22
CA PRO A 77 2.71 -13.51 -0.89
C PRO A 77 1.87 -13.49 -2.17
N PHE A 78 0.92 -12.55 -2.23
CA PHE A 78 0.04 -12.39 -3.38
C PHE A 78 0.89 -12.06 -4.62
N ARG A 79 0.92 -12.98 -5.58
CA ARG A 79 1.60 -12.76 -6.86
C ARG A 79 0.62 -12.15 -7.84
N ASP A 80 0.64 -10.82 -7.94
CA ASP A 80 -0.13 -10.09 -8.93
C ASP A 80 0.28 -10.53 -10.36
N PRO A 81 -0.67 -11.04 -11.18
CA PRO A 81 -0.41 -11.42 -12.57
C PRO A 81 0.21 -10.29 -13.40
N LEU A 82 -0.18 -9.04 -13.15
CA LEU A 82 0.34 -7.87 -13.88
C LEU A 82 1.82 -7.59 -13.56
N LYS A 83 2.31 -8.11 -12.44
CA LYS A 83 3.71 -7.97 -11.99
C LYS A 83 4.55 -9.20 -12.27
N LYS A 84 3.98 -10.28 -12.81
CA LYS A 84 4.70 -11.54 -13.06
C LYS A 84 5.96 -11.34 -13.90
N ALA A 85 5.85 -10.65 -15.04
CA ALA A 85 6.98 -10.38 -15.91
C ALA A 85 8.10 -9.56 -15.24
N GLN A 86 7.76 -8.73 -14.25
CA GLN A 86 8.77 -7.99 -13.48
C GLN A 86 9.47 -8.90 -12.48
N TYR A 87 8.73 -9.77 -11.79
CA TYR A 87 9.30 -10.74 -10.86
C TYR A 87 10.25 -11.71 -11.56
N ASP A 88 9.86 -12.23 -12.72
CA ASP A 88 10.69 -13.18 -13.48
C ASP A 88 12.03 -12.53 -13.87
N LYS A 89 12.00 -11.29 -14.38
CA LYS A 89 13.21 -10.51 -14.69
C LYS A 89 14.08 -10.22 -13.48
N ASP A 90 13.46 -9.87 -12.35
CA ASP A 90 14.19 -9.61 -11.12
C ASP A 90 14.85 -10.89 -10.58
N ASP A 91 14.20 -12.04 -10.76
CA ASP A 91 14.71 -13.34 -10.34
C ASP A 91 15.88 -13.84 -11.20
N GLU A 92 15.79 -13.65 -12.52
CA GLU A 92 16.90 -13.90 -13.45
C GLU A 92 18.14 -13.06 -13.08
N LYS A 93 17.96 -11.74 -12.88
CA LYS A 93 19.05 -10.85 -12.46
C LYS A 93 19.62 -11.22 -11.10
N ARG A 94 18.76 -11.62 -10.15
CA ARG A 94 19.17 -12.08 -8.84
C ARG A 94 20.04 -13.33 -8.96
N THR A 95 19.61 -14.30 -9.76
CA THR A 95 20.35 -15.54 -10.02
C THR A 95 21.73 -15.24 -10.64
N LEU A 96 21.79 -14.33 -11.62
CA LEU A 96 23.07 -13.89 -12.20
C LEU A 96 24.00 -13.27 -11.14
N LEU A 97 23.49 -12.36 -10.30
CA LEU A 97 24.28 -11.75 -9.22
C LEU A 97 24.79 -12.79 -8.21
N GLN A 98 24.00 -13.81 -7.90
CA GLN A 98 24.40 -14.91 -7.03
C GLN A 98 25.53 -15.73 -7.64
N CYS A 99 25.46 -16.01 -8.95
CA CYS A 99 26.55 -16.68 -9.67
C CYS A 99 27.83 -15.84 -9.70
N GLU A 100 27.72 -14.52 -9.89
CA GLU A 100 28.88 -13.62 -9.89
C GLU A 100 29.52 -13.49 -8.51
N THR A 101 28.71 -13.43 -7.45
CA THR A 101 29.18 -13.10 -6.09
C THR A 101 29.41 -14.35 -5.22
N GLY A 102 28.88 -15.50 -5.61
CA GLY A 102 28.90 -16.74 -4.83
C GLY A 102 28.08 -16.69 -3.53
N LYS A 103 27.20 -15.69 -3.36
CA LYS A 103 26.38 -15.49 -2.16
C LYS A 103 24.90 -15.55 -2.52
N ILE A 104 24.10 -16.17 -1.66
CA ILE A 104 22.64 -16.23 -1.82
C ILE A 104 22.04 -14.91 -1.31
N TYR A 105 21.21 -14.28 -2.13
CA TYR A 105 20.54 -13.02 -1.83
C TYR A 105 19.03 -13.18 -1.73
N THR A 106 18.45 -12.55 -0.71
CA THR A 106 17.01 -12.37 -0.55
C THR A 106 16.51 -11.31 -1.53
N MET A 107 15.25 -11.40 -1.97
CA MET A 107 14.65 -10.41 -2.90
C MET A 107 14.73 -8.96 -2.37
N LYS A 108 14.65 -8.78 -1.04
CA LYS A 108 14.80 -7.46 -0.40
C LYS A 108 16.22 -6.89 -0.59
N GLU A 109 17.24 -7.69 -0.32
CA GLU A 109 18.65 -7.33 -0.46
C GLU A 109 18.99 -7.04 -1.93
N PHE A 110 18.51 -7.87 -2.85
CA PHE A 110 18.67 -7.64 -4.29
C PHE A 110 18.12 -6.27 -4.71
N LYS A 111 16.93 -5.90 -4.22
CA LYS A 111 16.33 -4.59 -4.51
C LYS A 111 17.11 -3.42 -3.91
N GLU A 112 17.74 -3.60 -2.76
CA GLU A 112 18.63 -2.59 -2.17
C GLU A 112 19.91 -2.42 -2.98
N ILE A 113 20.52 -3.51 -3.45
CA ILE A 113 21.69 -3.49 -4.32
C ILE A 113 21.36 -2.81 -5.66
N GLU A 114 20.21 -3.15 -6.26
CA GLU A 114 19.76 -2.53 -7.51
C GLU A 114 19.53 -1.01 -7.33
N LYS A 115 18.91 -0.59 -6.21
CA LYS A 115 18.77 0.83 -5.86
C LYS A 115 20.12 1.50 -5.66
N ALA A 116 21.04 0.89 -4.92
CA ALA A 116 22.38 1.43 -4.70
C ALA A 116 23.15 1.61 -6.02
N LYS A 117 23.03 0.64 -6.94
CA LYS A 117 23.62 0.70 -8.28
C LYS A 117 22.99 1.80 -9.16
N LEU A 118 21.69 2.04 -9.04
CA LEU A 118 21.03 3.18 -9.69
C LEU A 118 21.52 4.51 -9.12
N HIS A 119 21.69 4.59 -7.80
CA HIS A 119 22.20 5.77 -7.11
C HIS A 119 23.68 6.06 -7.38
N SER A 120 24.49 5.05 -7.70
CA SER A 120 25.88 5.26 -8.12
C SER A 120 25.99 5.69 -9.58
N ARG A 121 25.10 5.17 -10.46
CA ARG A 121 25.12 5.48 -11.90
C ARG A 121 24.60 6.87 -12.23
N PHE A 122 23.63 7.36 -11.46
CA PHE A 122 23.02 8.66 -11.69
C PHE A 122 23.23 9.55 -10.46
N PRO A 123 23.76 10.78 -10.62
CA PRO A 123 23.77 11.75 -9.54
C PRO A 123 22.36 11.86 -8.97
N ARG A 124 22.24 12.01 -7.64
CA ARG A 124 20.94 12.31 -7.02
C ARG A 124 20.36 13.51 -7.75
N ILE A 125 19.32 13.31 -8.56
CA ILE A 125 18.55 14.40 -9.12
C ILE A 125 17.93 15.05 -7.90
N SER A 126 18.43 16.21 -7.52
CA SER A 126 18.18 16.80 -6.20
C SER A 126 16.71 17.15 -5.98
N ASN A 127 15.85 17.12 -7.00
CA ASN A 127 14.41 17.31 -6.87
C ASN A 127 13.64 16.61 -8.02
N PRO A 128 13.18 15.36 -7.85
CA PRO A 128 12.18 14.81 -8.76
C PRO A 128 10.86 15.55 -8.51
N ARG A 129 10.26 16.13 -9.56
CA ARG A 129 8.94 16.80 -9.49
C ARG A 129 7.79 15.86 -9.07
N HIS A 130 8.06 14.57 -8.89
CA HIS A 130 7.08 13.53 -8.53
C HIS A 130 6.46 13.68 -7.13
N PHE A 131 7.10 14.42 -6.22
CA PHE A 131 6.60 14.59 -4.85
C PHE A 131 6.26 16.05 -4.50
N MET A 132 6.12 16.91 -5.51
CA MET A 132 5.84 18.32 -5.29
C MET A 132 4.35 18.59 -5.38
N THR A 133 3.87 19.51 -4.54
CA THR A 133 2.48 19.97 -4.66
C THR A 133 2.30 20.77 -5.97
N PRO A 134 1.08 20.79 -6.55
CA PRO A 134 0.84 21.50 -7.81
C PRO A 134 1.27 22.98 -7.78
N ASN A 135 1.12 23.65 -6.63
CA ASN A 135 1.51 25.04 -6.43
C ASN A 135 3.04 25.21 -6.35
N GLU A 136 3.76 24.27 -5.74
CA GLU A 136 5.23 24.27 -5.73
C GLU A 136 5.79 23.94 -7.11
N TRP A 137 5.07 23.16 -7.91
CA TRP A 137 5.44 22.83 -9.28
C TRP A 137 5.51 24.07 -10.19
N LEU A 138 4.56 25.00 -10.01
CA LEU A 138 4.53 26.28 -10.72
C LEU A 138 5.64 27.24 -10.28
N LYS A 139 6.16 27.08 -9.05
CA LYS A 139 7.24 27.91 -8.51
C LYS A 139 8.64 27.46 -8.94
N LEU A 140 8.76 26.31 -9.60
CA LEU A 140 10.06 25.80 -10.04
C LEU A 140 10.65 26.62 -11.20
N PRO A 141 11.96 26.92 -11.17
CA PRO A 141 12.62 27.61 -12.27
C PRO A 141 12.46 26.88 -13.62
N THR A 142 12.08 27.61 -14.66
CA THR A 142 11.98 27.13 -16.05
C THR A 142 13.31 26.59 -16.60
N ARG A 143 14.42 26.99 -15.97
CA ARG A 143 15.81 26.65 -16.35
C ARG A 143 16.07 25.14 -16.45
N TYR A 144 15.38 24.29 -15.70
CA TYR A 144 15.51 22.84 -15.84
C TYR A 144 14.99 22.34 -17.20
N ILE A 145 13.86 22.88 -17.66
CA ILE A 145 13.22 22.53 -18.94
C ILE A 145 14.08 23.03 -20.12
N GLU A 146 14.77 24.16 -19.91
CA GLU A 146 15.69 24.76 -20.89
C GLU A 146 17.14 24.26 -20.78
N SER A 147 17.40 23.29 -19.91
CA SER A 147 18.73 22.70 -19.76
C SER A 147 19.21 22.04 -21.05
N GLU A 148 20.53 22.07 -21.27
CA GLU A 148 21.17 21.41 -22.41
C GLU A 148 20.76 19.94 -22.55
N PHE A 149 20.59 19.24 -21.43
CA PHE A 149 20.10 17.85 -21.41
C PHE A 149 18.67 17.73 -21.98
N CYS A 150 17.74 18.57 -21.52
CA CYS A 150 16.36 18.56 -22.00
C CYS A 150 16.27 19.01 -23.47
N LYS A 151 17.02 20.03 -23.88
CA LYS A 151 17.11 20.48 -25.28
C LYS A 151 17.64 19.39 -26.19
N ARG A 152 18.73 18.71 -25.83
CA ARG A 152 19.30 17.58 -26.59
C ARG A 152 18.34 16.39 -26.68
N SER A 153 17.54 16.14 -25.63
CA SER A 153 16.52 15.09 -25.68
C SER A 153 15.39 15.42 -26.67
N ARG A 154 14.98 16.69 -26.74
CA ARG A 154 13.93 17.16 -27.67
C ARG A 154 14.37 17.05 -29.13
N LEU A 155 15.65 17.29 -29.41
CA LEU A 155 16.21 17.13 -30.76
C LEU A 155 16.21 15.69 -31.26
N LYS A 156 16.12 14.70 -30.36
CA LYS A 156 16.08 13.26 -30.72
C LYS A 156 14.67 12.77 -31.06
N VAL A 157 13.64 13.50 -30.65
CA VAL A 157 12.26 13.18 -31.00
C VAL A 157 11.96 13.87 -32.33
N LYS A 158 11.80 13.07 -33.39
CA LYS A 158 11.32 13.58 -34.68
C LYS A 158 9.92 14.15 -34.47
N ALA A 159 9.82 15.47 -34.44
CA ALA A 159 8.56 16.14 -34.25
C ALA A 159 7.71 15.99 -35.53
N ASN A 160 6.67 15.17 -35.46
CA ASN A 160 5.59 15.18 -36.44
C ASN A 160 4.71 16.38 -36.10
N TYR A 161 5.09 17.57 -36.57
CA TYR A 161 4.21 18.72 -36.48
C TYR A 161 3.06 18.51 -37.48
N ASN A 162 1.82 18.55 -37.00
CA ASN A 162 0.72 18.91 -37.88
C ASN A 162 0.97 20.36 -38.30
N ILE A 163 1.18 20.59 -39.60
CA ILE A 163 1.28 21.92 -40.18
C ILE A 163 -0.13 22.51 -40.15
N SER A 164 -0.60 22.96 -38.98
CA SER A 164 -1.67 23.94 -38.91
C SER A 164 -1.01 25.28 -38.63
N SER A 165 -0.80 26.08 -39.68
CA SER A 165 -0.38 27.46 -39.55
C SER A 165 -1.52 28.26 -38.91
N PHE A 166 -1.50 28.40 -37.59
CA PHE A 166 -2.29 29.41 -36.89
C PHE A 166 -1.37 30.59 -36.59
N ASP A 167 -1.54 31.66 -37.37
CA ASP A 167 -0.93 32.96 -37.11
C ASP A 167 -1.58 33.57 -35.86
N TRP A 168 -0.97 33.34 -34.71
CA TRP A 168 -1.21 34.20 -33.55
C TRP A 168 -0.49 35.52 -33.83
N LYS A 169 -1.20 36.49 -34.41
CA LYS A 169 -0.70 37.87 -34.37
C LYS A 169 -0.41 38.19 -32.89
N PRO A 170 0.78 38.73 -32.56
CA PRO A 170 1.07 39.12 -31.19
C PRO A 170 0.03 40.16 -30.79
N LEU A 171 -0.86 39.81 -29.86
CA LEU A 171 -1.61 40.84 -29.17
C LEU A 171 -0.57 41.63 -28.39
N GLU A 172 -0.36 42.89 -28.78
CA GLU A 172 0.58 43.80 -28.14
C GLU A 172 0.29 43.78 -26.63
N ARG A 173 1.16 43.11 -25.87
CA ARG A 173 1.09 43.13 -24.43
C ARG A 173 1.49 44.54 -24.03
N ALA A 174 0.51 45.33 -23.59
CA ALA A 174 0.74 46.66 -23.05
C ALA A 174 1.91 46.62 -22.04
N PRO A 175 2.86 47.57 -22.08
CA PRO A 175 3.97 47.59 -21.13
C PRO A 175 3.39 47.72 -19.72
N HIS A 176 3.70 46.73 -18.88
CA HIS A 176 3.39 46.83 -17.46
C HIS A 176 4.13 48.04 -16.90
N LEU A 177 3.35 48.99 -16.37
CA LEU A 177 3.80 50.16 -15.66
C LEU A 177 4.76 49.76 -14.53
N LEU A 178 5.86 50.51 -14.51
CA LEU A 178 6.89 50.61 -13.48
C LEU A 178 6.33 50.48 -12.06
N GLU A 179 6.96 49.64 -11.23
CA GLU A 179 6.69 49.51 -9.80
C GLU A 179 6.74 50.88 -9.10
N SER A 180 5.65 51.28 -8.43
CA SER A 180 5.66 52.36 -7.44
C SER A 180 5.82 51.77 -6.02
N PRO A 181 6.63 52.36 -5.13
CA PRO A 181 6.95 51.75 -3.85
C PRO A 181 5.83 51.90 -2.80
N LYS A 182 5.66 50.81 -2.05
CA LYS A 182 5.12 50.65 -0.69
C LYS A 182 4.28 51.80 -0.10
N LYS A 183 3.01 51.51 0.17
CA LYS A 183 2.27 52.09 1.30
C LYS A 183 1.57 50.98 2.06
N GLU A 184 2.15 50.62 3.21
CA GLU A 184 1.50 49.84 4.26
C GLU A 184 0.22 50.56 4.70
N LYS A 185 -0.91 49.85 4.67
CA LYS A 185 -2.08 50.19 5.46
C LYS A 185 -2.64 48.90 6.06
N ALA A 186 -2.54 48.81 7.38
CA ALA A 186 -3.13 47.76 8.19
C ALA A 186 -4.66 47.76 8.02
N ILE A 187 -5.25 46.58 7.80
CA ILE A 187 -6.69 46.38 7.87
C ILE A 187 -6.95 45.25 8.86
N ILE A 188 -7.54 45.65 9.97
CA ILE A 188 -8.05 44.84 11.08
C ILE A 188 -9.20 43.97 10.53
N CYS A 189 -9.11 42.65 10.66
CA CYS A 189 -10.25 41.75 10.43
C CYS A 189 -10.94 41.46 11.76
N ASN A 190 -12.13 42.02 11.93
CA ASN A 190 -13.06 41.62 12.98
C ASN A 190 -13.71 40.28 12.58
N CYS A 191 -13.43 39.22 13.33
CA CYS A 191 -14.22 38.00 13.26
C CYS A 191 -15.61 38.27 13.82
N TRP A 192 -16.65 38.07 13.01
CA TRP A 192 -18.02 37.92 13.49
C TRP A 192 -18.37 36.43 13.53
N SER A 193 -18.79 36.00 14.72
CA SER A 193 -19.32 34.68 15.04
C SER A 193 -20.74 34.50 14.49
N GLN A 194 -21.16 33.22 14.44
CA GLN A 194 -22.54 32.68 14.27
C GLN A 194 -23.04 32.61 12.83
N CYS A 195 -23.66 31.52 12.34
CA CYS A 195 -24.44 30.47 13.01
C CYS A 195 -23.90 29.05 12.81
#